data_AF-A0A1S2Z7M2-F1
#
_entry.id   AF-A0A1S2Z7M2-F1
#
_cell.length_a   1.000
_cell.length_b   1.000
_cell.length_c   1.000
_cell.angle_alpha   90.00
_cell.angle_beta   90.00
_cell.angle_gamma   90.00
#
_symmetry.space_group_name_H-M   'P 1'
#
loop_
_entity.id
_entity.type
_entity.pdbx_description
1 polymer ?
#
loop_
_entity_poly.entity_id
_entity_poly.type
_entity_poly.pdbx_seq_one_letter_code
_entity_poly.pdbx_strand_id
1 'polypeptide(L)'
;MQHLLTLMERDKYVYRYRKVDGLDELRDIFWAHPDAITLVNNFHIILIMDSTYKTCRYRMPLLEIIGVTSTEMAFCVGFAYLQSERVDNFTWALQMVKEQITSGEVEVIVTDRDLALMNAVENVFPKAVNLLCLFHICKNVKAKCKMTVFPKKKQVQIMEAWEALIYSYDEAQYYMKLAIFEGICSNCSIFYDYVHEQWLIPHKERFVEAWTNRVMHFGNTTTQRVESAHWSLKRILQDSIGDICSVWETINSMIVLQHNEIIASFEKSIIQKVHRYSNRLYANLRGVVSKNAIDHIAAEYDRVKYVGIDQTECRCTIRTTHGLPCACEIARYSMIPRSIPLDAIHGWWSKLTFHVDASSQPSELSMKHEIDVLVKKFEELDVPGKISLKGKLREIAYPSTTSMFPPVAKVKTKGAPKKGKSKVSKRDKSTKRDPSWWEYVDASVRCSGTNACSTIDANDIIDVGDDGNCGYRAVAALLGMGENCWAFIRQQCVIELQEFMSHYEILFGGENYVRQLIHNVYVEQVASKDNWMTLPEMGYVIASKFNVVVVALSLNQSQTYFPLQSPPPTCMSDHRVIVIAFVNNCHFVQVYLK
;
A
#
# COMPACT_ATOMS: atom_id res chain seq x y z
N MET A 1 -21.73 6.84 21.42
CA MET A 1 -22.08 7.40 20.10
C MET A 1 -22.29 8.90 20.16
N GLN A 2 -23.14 9.43 21.05
CA GLN A 2 -23.31 10.89 21.23
C GLN A 2 -21.98 11.64 21.29
N HIS A 3 -21.05 11.21 22.15
CA HIS A 3 -19.72 11.81 22.25
C HIS A 3 -18.95 11.85 20.91
N LEU A 4 -18.93 10.73 20.18
CA LEU A 4 -18.32 10.65 18.84
C LEU A 4 -18.93 11.65 17.87
N LEU A 5 -20.26 11.75 17.82
CA LEU A 5 -20.93 12.69 16.91
C LEU A 5 -20.61 14.14 17.27
N THR A 6 -20.55 14.47 18.56
CA THR A 6 -20.12 15.80 19.04
C THR A 6 -18.68 16.12 18.63
N LEU A 7 -17.76 15.14 18.69
CA LEU A 7 -16.39 15.32 18.23
C LEU A 7 -16.33 15.54 16.71
N MET A 8 -17.10 14.75 15.94
CA MET A 8 -17.20 14.90 14.50
C MET A 8 -17.79 16.27 14.09
N GLU A 9 -18.80 16.77 14.80
CA GLU A 9 -19.35 18.11 14.59
C GLU A 9 -18.33 19.21 14.91
N ARG A 10 -17.66 19.10 16.07
CA ARG A 10 -16.62 20.04 16.50
C ARG A 10 -15.51 20.15 15.46
N ASP A 11 -15.06 19.01 14.95
CA ASP A 11 -13.96 18.91 13.99
C ASP A 11 -14.44 18.95 12.52
N LYS A 12 -15.72 19.27 12.30
CA LYS A 12 -16.34 19.48 10.98
C LYS A 12 -16.22 18.30 10.00
N TYR A 13 -16.22 17.08 10.54
CA TYR A 13 -16.29 15.88 9.71
C TYR A 13 -17.62 15.82 8.98
N VAL A 14 -17.57 15.37 7.73
CA VAL A 14 -18.77 14.91 7.04
C VAL A 14 -19.01 13.47 7.48
N TYR A 15 -20.17 13.20 8.06
CA TYR A 15 -20.52 11.87 8.52
C TYR A 15 -21.98 11.55 8.23
N ARG A 16 -22.28 10.26 8.06
CA ARG A 16 -23.64 9.73 8.04
C ARG A 16 -23.67 8.38 8.75
N TYR A 17 -24.83 8.00 9.25
CA TYR A 17 -25.03 6.70 9.87
C TYR A 17 -26.42 6.15 9.54
N ARG A 18 -26.57 4.84 9.67
CA ARG A 18 -27.87 4.14 9.62
C ARG A 18 -28.03 3.30 10.88
N LYS A 19 -29.26 3.18 11.36
CA LYS A 19 -29.65 2.31 12.48
C LYS A 19 -30.16 0.96 11.95
N VAL A 20 -30.19 -0.04 12.81
CA VAL A 20 -30.89 -1.31 12.54
C VAL A 20 -32.39 -1.04 12.56
N ASP A 21 -33.14 -1.63 11.63
CA ASP A 21 -34.57 -1.35 11.48
C ASP A 21 -35.33 -1.67 12.77
N GLY A 22 -36.05 -0.67 13.30
CA GLY A 22 -36.82 -0.78 14.55
C GLY A 22 -35.99 -0.71 15.85
N LEU A 23 -34.68 -0.48 15.78
CA LEU A 23 -33.79 -0.38 16.94
C LEU A 23 -32.92 0.89 16.88
N ASP A 24 -32.49 1.38 18.04
CA ASP A 24 -31.49 2.44 18.14
C ASP A 24 -30.04 1.92 18.03
N GLU A 25 -29.87 0.68 17.58
CA GLU A 25 -28.56 0.06 17.38
C GLU A 25 -27.91 0.55 16.07
N LEU A 26 -26.63 0.91 16.14
CA LEU A 26 -25.85 1.31 14.96
C LEU A 26 -25.73 0.15 13.96
N ARG A 27 -26.11 0.40 12.71
CA ARG A 27 -25.91 -0.51 11.58
C ARG A 27 -24.61 -0.16 10.85
N ASP A 28 -24.56 1.01 10.24
CA ASP A 28 -23.40 1.48 9.48
C ASP A 28 -23.09 2.94 9.87
N ILE A 29 -21.81 3.31 9.90
CA ILE A 29 -21.39 4.72 10.07
C ILE A 29 -20.22 5.02 9.12
N PHE A 30 -20.33 6.11 8.38
CA PHE A 30 -19.33 6.64 7.48
C PHE A 30 -18.87 8.00 7.97
N TRP A 31 -17.58 8.32 7.81
CA TRP A 31 -17.06 9.65 8.04
C TRP A 31 -15.87 9.98 7.12
N ALA A 32 -15.72 11.26 6.80
CA ALA A 32 -14.63 11.82 6.02
C ALA A 32 -14.17 13.15 6.64
N HIS A 33 -12.84 13.34 6.69
CA HIS A 33 -12.25 14.59 7.17
C HIS A 33 -12.48 15.72 6.15
N PRO A 34 -12.74 16.97 6.55
CA PRO A 34 -12.99 18.08 5.62
C PRO A 34 -11.84 18.30 4.61
N ASP A 35 -10.59 18.27 5.07
CA ASP A 35 -9.43 18.37 4.17
C ASP A 35 -9.29 17.17 3.23
N ALA A 36 -9.72 15.97 3.65
CA ALA A 36 -9.73 14.80 2.78
C ALA A 36 -10.75 14.93 1.64
N ILE A 37 -11.89 15.62 1.89
CA ILE A 37 -12.86 15.97 0.85
C ILE A 37 -12.24 16.96 -0.14
N THR A 38 -11.45 17.91 0.35
CA THR A 38 -10.73 18.84 -0.50
C THR A 38 -9.69 18.11 -1.37
N LEU A 39 -8.91 17.20 -0.77
CA LEU A 39 -7.95 16.36 -1.48
C LEU A 39 -8.61 15.45 -2.52
N VAL A 40 -9.72 14.77 -2.19
CA VAL A 40 -10.39 13.89 -3.16
C VAL A 40 -10.93 14.70 -4.34
N ASN A 41 -11.40 15.93 -4.13
CA ASN A 41 -11.78 16.78 -5.26
C ASN A 41 -10.57 17.17 -6.13
N ASN A 42 -9.39 17.37 -5.54
CA ASN A 42 -8.17 17.57 -6.32
C ASN A 42 -7.68 16.29 -7.00
N PHE A 43 -7.90 15.12 -6.42
CA PHE A 43 -7.28 13.85 -6.85
C PHE A 43 -8.29 12.70 -6.99
N HIS A 44 -9.46 12.95 -7.59
CA HIS A 44 -10.58 11.99 -7.66
C HIS A 44 -10.41 10.86 -8.67
N ILE A 45 -9.45 10.96 -9.61
CA ILE A 45 -9.35 10.05 -10.76
C ILE A 45 -9.18 8.59 -10.31
N ILE A 46 -8.45 8.35 -9.22
CA ILE A 46 -8.20 7.01 -8.71
C ILE A 46 -8.53 6.88 -7.22
N LEU A 47 -9.29 5.84 -6.89
CA LEU A 47 -9.55 5.41 -5.51
C LEU A 47 -9.06 3.98 -5.30
N ILE A 48 -8.53 3.70 -4.12
CA ILE A 48 -8.14 2.36 -3.69
C ILE A 48 -8.89 2.07 -2.40
N MET A 49 -9.49 0.89 -2.29
CA MET A 49 -10.30 0.57 -1.12
C MET A 49 -10.19 -0.90 -0.74
N ASP A 50 -10.19 -1.16 0.56
CA ASP A 50 -10.14 -2.50 1.13
C ASP A 50 -10.78 -2.49 2.53
N SER A 51 -11.26 -3.64 2.96
CA SER A 51 -11.83 -3.83 4.29
C SER A 51 -10.82 -4.44 5.25
N THR A 52 -10.78 -3.93 6.47
CA THR A 52 -9.96 -4.49 7.54
C THR A 52 -10.79 -4.85 8.76
N TYR A 53 -10.36 -5.89 9.48
CA TYR A 53 -11.05 -6.38 10.68
C TYR A 53 -10.22 -6.17 11.93
N LYS A 54 -10.83 -6.40 13.11
CA LYS A 54 -10.17 -6.28 14.42
C LYS A 54 -9.60 -4.88 14.68
N THR A 55 -10.40 -3.88 14.36
CA THR A 55 -10.11 -2.47 14.66
C THR A 55 -10.91 -1.99 15.87
N CYS A 56 -12.07 -2.59 16.17
CA CYS A 56 -12.90 -2.23 17.32
C CYS A 56 -13.55 -3.43 18.01
N ARG A 57 -14.03 -3.22 19.25
CA ARG A 57 -14.62 -4.28 20.10
C ARG A 57 -15.88 -4.93 19.54
N TYR A 58 -16.55 -4.25 18.61
CA TYR A 58 -17.81 -4.68 17.98
C TYR A 58 -17.58 -5.64 16.80
N ARG A 59 -16.32 -5.83 16.36
CA ARG A 59 -15.94 -6.64 15.20
C ARG A 59 -16.58 -6.19 13.89
N MET A 60 -16.95 -4.91 13.79
CA MET A 60 -17.41 -4.33 12.53
C MET A 60 -16.22 -4.29 11.55
N PRO A 61 -16.39 -4.74 10.29
CA PRO A 61 -15.45 -4.46 9.22
C PRO A 61 -15.32 -2.94 9.04
N LEU A 62 -14.08 -2.47 8.97
CA LEU A 62 -13.75 -1.10 8.64
C LEU A 62 -13.35 -1.06 7.16
N LEU A 63 -14.19 -0.48 6.32
CA LEU A 63 -13.84 -0.13 4.95
C LEU A 63 -13.02 1.17 4.99
N GLU A 64 -11.80 1.13 4.47
CA GLU A 64 -10.96 2.30 4.28
C GLU A 64 -10.87 2.61 2.78
N ILE A 65 -11.07 3.89 2.43
CA ILE A 65 -10.99 4.39 1.06
C ILE A 65 -9.88 5.42 1.03
N ILE A 66 -8.92 5.25 0.12
CA ILE A 66 -7.78 6.14 -0.04
C ILE A 66 -7.69 6.67 -1.47
N GLY A 67 -7.11 7.85 -1.61
CA GLY A 67 -6.70 8.44 -2.88
C GLY A 67 -5.18 8.54 -2.97
N VAL A 68 -4.68 9.02 -4.11
CA VAL A 68 -3.26 9.25 -4.36
C VAL A 68 -3.05 10.66 -4.91
N THR A 69 -2.05 11.39 -4.43
CA THR A 69 -1.72 12.75 -4.89
C THR A 69 -0.74 12.74 -6.06
N SER A 70 -0.53 13.90 -6.69
CA SER A 70 0.49 14.12 -7.74
C SER A 70 1.93 13.81 -7.30
N THR A 71 2.20 13.77 -6.00
CA THR A 71 3.48 13.38 -5.40
C THR A 71 3.52 11.92 -4.98
N GLU A 72 2.53 11.14 -5.45
CA GLU A 72 2.34 9.71 -5.17
C GLU A 72 2.17 9.37 -3.69
N MET A 73 1.80 10.34 -2.87
CA MET A 73 1.42 10.12 -1.49
C MET A 73 -0.02 9.60 -1.42
N ALA A 74 -0.25 8.59 -0.58
CA ALA A 74 -1.60 8.12 -0.28
C ALA A 74 -2.25 9.03 0.76
N PHE A 75 -3.56 9.25 0.62
CA PHE A 75 -4.36 9.98 1.61
C PHE A 75 -5.68 9.28 1.88
N CYS A 76 -6.16 9.33 3.12
CA CYS A 76 -7.44 8.73 3.50
C CYS A 76 -8.59 9.61 3.03
N VAL A 77 -9.47 9.10 2.17
CA VAL A 77 -10.67 9.81 1.68
C VAL A 77 -11.79 9.70 2.71
N GLY A 78 -12.01 8.50 3.24
CA GLY A 78 -13.09 8.25 4.18
C GLY A 78 -13.06 6.82 4.71
N PHE A 79 -13.82 6.63 5.79
CA PHE A 79 -13.89 5.38 6.52
C PHE A 79 -15.35 4.99 6.74
N ALA A 80 -15.65 3.70 6.71
CA ALA A 80 -16.95 3.19 7.10
C ALA A 80 -16.85 1.96 7.98
N TYR A 81 -17.50 2.00 9.14
CA TYR A 81 -17.83 0.78 9.86
C TYR A 81 -19.15 0.21 9.33
N LEU A 82 -19.11 -1.05 8.91
CA LEU A 82 -20.26 -1.72 8.30
C LEU A 82 -20.81 -2.82 9.21
N GLN A 83 -22.13 -3.03 9.21
CA GLN A 83 -22.73 -4.17 9.92
C GLN A 83 -22.39 -5.50 9.22
N SER A 84 -22.22 -5.47 7.90
CA SER A 84 -21.83 -6.63 7.11
C SER A 84 -21.20 -6.23 5.78
N GLU A 85 -20.46 -7.14 5.15
CA GLU A 85 -19.85 -6.93 3.84
C GLU A 85 -20.80 -7.39 2.72
N ARG A 86 -21.98 -6.81 2.67
CA ARG A 86 -22.98 -7.05 1.62
C ARG A 86 -23.03 -5.87 0.65
N VAL A 87 -23.60 -6.12 -0.53
CA VAL A 87 -23.72 -5.11 -1.60
C VAL A 87 -24.41 -3.84 -1.08
N ASP A 88 -25.48 -3.96 -0.28
CA ASP A 88 -26.17 -2.80 0.32
C ASP A 88 -25.23 -1.95 1.19
N ASN A 89 -24.45 -2.58 2.09
CA ASN A 89 -23.58 -1.85 3.00
C ASN A 89 -22.48 -1.10 2.24
N PHE A 90 -21.85 -1.76 1.26
CA PHE A 90 -20.84 -1.12 0.41
C PHE A 90 -21.44 -0.04 -0.47
N THR A 91 -22.60 -0.29 -1.09
CA THR A 91 -23.29 0.69 -1.94
C THR A 91 -23.60 1.95 -1.14
N TRP A 92 -24.09 1.81 0.08
CA TRP A 92 -24.35 2.94 0.97
C TRP A 92 -23.08 3.73 1.29
N ALA A 93 -21.99 3.06 1.67
CA ALA A 93 -20.72 3.74 1.98
C ALA A 93 -20.13 4.45 0.75
N LEU A 94 -20.16 3.81 -0.43
CA LEU A 94 -19.65 4.38 -1.67
C LEU A 94 -20.50 5.56 -2.17
N GLN A 95 -21.82 5.53 -1.94
CA GLN A 95 -22.69 6.69 -2.22
C GLN A 95 -22.25 7.91 -1.41
N MET A 96 -21.82 7.73 -0.14
CA MET A 96 -21.34 8.85 0.67
C MET A 96 -20.09 9.49 0.08
N VAL A 97 -19.15 8.69 -0.42
CA VAL A 97 -17.96 9.20 -1.11
C VAL A 97 -18.33 9.89 -2.42
N LYS A 98 -19.21 9.28 -3.23
CA LYS A 98 -19.65 9.86 -4.50
C LYS A 98 -20.28 11.24 -4.32
N GLU A 99 -21.10 11.44 -3.28
CA GLU A 99 -21.72 12.73 -2.98
C GLU A 99 -20.68 13.83 -2.64
N GLN A 100 -19.48 13.47 -2.19
CA GLN A 100 -18.41 14.44 -1.88
C GLN A 100 -17.52 14.79 -3.07
N ILE A 101 -17.57 14.03 -4.16
CA ILE A 101 -16.77 14.26 -5.37
C ILE A 101 -17.59 15.10 -6.35
N THR A 102 -17.27 16.40 -6.45
CA THR A 102 -18.01 17.38 -7.25
C THR A 102 -17.21 17.95 -8.43
N SER A 103 -15.90 17.70 -8.44
CA SER A 103 -14.92 18.28 -9.36
C SER A 103 -14.64 17.44 -10.61
N GLY A 104 -15.27 16.28 -10.74
CA GLY A 104 -15.08 15.38 -11.88
C GLY A 104 -15.61 13.97 -11.61
N GLU A 105 -15.22 13.02 -12.48
CA GLU A 105 -15.63 11.62 -12.38
C GLU A 105 -14.45 10.74 -11.95
N VAL A 106 -14.71 9.75 -11.08
CA VAL A 106 -13.72 8.71 -10.75
C VAL A 106 -13.54 7.83 -11.97
N GLU A 107 -12.31 7.64 -12.44
CA GLU A 107 -12.00 6.82 -13.61
C GLU A 107 -11.57 5.40 -13.25
N VAL A 108 -10.85 5.24 -12.14
CA VAL A 108 -10.27 3.96 -11.73
C VAL A 108 -10.54 3.68 -10.26
N ILE A 109 -10.99 2.46 -9.96
CA ILE A 109 -11.16 1.98 -8.59
C ILE A 109 -10.43 0.65 -8.42
N VAL A 110 -9.48 0.58 -7.49
CA VAL A 110 -8.71 -0.63 -7.21
C VAL A 110 -9.24 -1.30 -5.94
N THR A 111 -9.64 -2.57 -6.07
CA THR A 111 -10.15 -3.39 -4.96
C THR A 111 -9.50 -4.76 -4.95
N ASP A 112 -9.70 -5.53 -3.89
CA ASP A 112 -9.54 -6.99 -3.97
C ASP A 112 -10.74 -7.63 -4.70
N ARG A 113 -10.83 -8.97 -4.70
CA ARG A 113 -11.96 -9.71 -5.29
C ARG A 113 -13.07 -9.97 -4.26
N ASP A 114 -13.53 -8.96 -3.52
CA ASP A 114 -14.82 -9.04 -2.81
C ASP A 114 -15.97 -8.74 -3.80
N LEU A 115 -16.69 -9.79 -4.20
CA LEU A 115 -17.83 -9.67 -5.13
C LEU A 115 -18.89 -8.66 -4.69
N ALA A 116 -19.12 -8.51 -3.38
CA ALA A 116 -20.10 -7.55 -2.88
C ALA A 116 -19.61 -6.11 -3.06
N LEU A 117 -18.31 -5.86 -2.85
CA LEU A 117 -17.70 -4.56 -3.09
C LEU A 117 -17.64 -4.24 -4.58
N MET A 118 -17.25 -5.22 -5.42
CA MET A 118 -17.22 -5.06 -6.88
C MET A 118 -18.59 -4.68 -7.44
N ASN A 119 -19.65 -5.38 -7.01
CA ASN A 119 -21.03 -5.06 -7.43
C ASN A 119 -21.47 -3.67 -6.93
N ALA A 120 -21.05 -3.27 -5.73
CA ALA A 120 -21.33 -1.93 -5.22
C ALA A 120 -20.60 -0.84 -6.01
N VAL A 121 -19.34 -1.08 -6.40
CA VAL A 121 -18.57 -0.19 -7.28
C VAL A 121 -19.28 -0.03 -8.63
N GLU A 122 -19.71 -1.13 -9.25
CA GLU A 122 -20.45 -1.10 -10.52
C GLU A 122 -21.77 -0.32 -10.42
N ASN A 123 -22.49 -0.45 -9.30
CA ASN A 123 -23.73 0.30 -9.07
C ASN A 123 -23.51 1.80 -8.84
N VAL A 124 -22.46 2.18 -8.10
CA VAL A 124 -22.24 3.57 -7.67
C VAL A 124 -21.39 4.34 -8.67
N PHE A 125 -20.36 3.71 -9.24
CA PHE A 125 -19.42 4.29 -10.19
C PHE A 125 -19.40 3.48 -11.50
N PRO A 126 -20.51 3.40 -12.25
CA PRO A 126 -20.63 2.53 -13.43
C PRO A 126 -19.67 2.88 -14.57
N LYS A 127 -19.15 4.11 -14.59
CA LYS A 127 -18.15 4.56 -15.58
C LYS A 127 -16.71 4.28 -15.15
N ALA A 128 -16.47 4.04 -13.87
CA ALA A 128 -15.13 3.79 -13.36
C ALA A 128 -14.71 2.36 -13.71
N VAL A 129 -13.48 2.19 -14.17
CA VAL A 129 -12.89 0.87 -14.38
C VAL A 129 -12.47 0.31 -13.04
N ASN A 130 -13.08 -0.80 -12.63
CA ASN A 130 -12.69 -1.51 -11.41
C ASN A 130 -11.54 -2.49 -11.70
N LEU A 131 -10.34 -2.12 -11.25
CA LEU A 131 -9.16 -2.98 -11.28
C LEU A 131 -9.11 -3.89 -10.06
N LEU A 132 -8.64 -5.12 -10.26
CA LEU A 132 -8.43 -6.07 -9.19
C LEU A 132 -6.97 -6.11 -8.78
N CYS A 133 -6.72 -6.14 -7.47
CA CYS A 133 -5.38 -6.17 -6.90
C CYS A 133 -4.57 -7.38 -7.39
N LEU A 134 -3.58 -7.11 -8.25
CA LEU A 134 -2.73 -8.15 -8.83
C LEU A 134 -1.98 -8.96 -7.77
N PHE A 135 -1.55 -8.32 -6.69
CA PHE A 135 -0.87 -8.99 -5.58
C PHE A 135 -1.75 -10.07 -4.93
N HIS A 136 -3.01 -9.76 -4.63
CA HIS A 136 -3.97 -10.72 -4.06
C HIS A 136 -4.28 -11.86 -5.02
N ILE A 137 -4.42 -11.57 -6.32
CA ILE A 137 -4.62 -12.58 -7.36
C ILE A 137 -3.42 -13.53 -7.41
N CYS A 138 -2.21 -13.00 -7.55
CA CYS A 138 -0.99 -13.79 -7.60
C CYS A 138 -0.79 -14.64 -6.33
N LYS A 139 -1.13 -14.10 -5.15
CA LYS A 139 -1.12 -14.86 -3.90
C LYS A 139 -2.09 -16.05 -3.94
N ASN A 140 -3.31 -15.84 -4.42
CA ASN A 140 -4.33 -16.90 -4.52
C ASN A 140 -3.97 -17.96 -5.56
N VAL A 141 -3.51 -17.55 -6.75
CA VAL A 141 -3.07 -18.45 -7.81
C VAL A 141 -1.88 -19.28 -7.35
N LYS A 142 -0.88 -18.66 -6.71
CA LYS A 142 0.29 -19.36 -6.17
C LYS A 142 -0.09 -20.37 -5.08
N ALA A 143 -1.03 -20.02 -4.19
CA ALA A 143 -1.53 -20.94 -3.17
C ALA A 143 -2.23 -22.14 -3.80
N LYS A 144 -3.12 -21.93 -4.77
CA LYS A 144 -3.78 -23.03 -5.49
C LYS A 144 -2.78 -23.91 -6.22
N CYS A 145 -1.78 -23.32 -6.88
CA CYS A 145 -0.72 -24.05 -7.58
C CYS A 145 0.02 -25.00 -6.62
N LYS A 146 0.46 -24.49 -5.45
CA LYS A 146 1.13 -25.30 -4.42
C LYS A 146 0.28 -26.48 -3.94
N MET A 147 -1.04 -26.32 -3.86
CA MET A 147 -1.95 -27.35 -3.37
C MET A 147 -2.26 -28.44 -4.39
N THR A 148 -2.20 -28.13 -5.69
CA THR A 148 -2.80 -28.98 -6.74
C THR A 148 -1.81 -29.43 -7.81
N VAL A 149 -0.63 -28.82 -7.90
CA VAL A 149 0.38 -29.11 -8.93
C VAL A 149 1.59 -29.77 -8.30
N PHE A 150 2.00 -30.92 -8.84
CA PHE A 150 3.24 -31.62 -8.48
C PHE A 150 3.94 -32.13 -9.74
N PRO A 151 5.29 -32.21 -9.77
CA PRO A 151 6.25 -31.84 -8.72
C PRO A 151 6.54 -30.32 -8.67
N LYS A 152 7.34 -29.86 -7.69
CA LYS A 152 7.69 -28.44 -7.49
C LYS A 152 8.29 -27.77 -8.73
N LYS A 153 9.06 -28.50 -9.55
CA LYS A 153 9.59 -28.00 -10.84
C LYS A 153 8.47 -27.55 -11.79
N LYS A 154 7.35 -28.27 -11.81
CA LYS A 154 6.18 -27.91 -12.63
C LYS A 154 5.47 -26.66 -12.10
N GLN A 155 5.43 -26.49 -10.77
CA GLN A 155 4.88 -25.27 -10.15
C GLN A 155 5.65 -24.03 -10.62
N VAL A 156 6.99 -24.08 -10.66
CA VAL A 156 7.83 -22.96 -11.12
C VAL A 156 7.49 -22.61 -12.57
N GLN A 157 7.48 -23.59 -13.47
CA GLN A 157 7.13 -23.38 -14.89
C GLN A 157 5.73 -22.77 -15.08
N ILE A 158 4.75 -23.23 -14.32
CA ILE A 158 3.39 -22.69 -14.36
C ILE A 158 3.37 -21.24 -13.87
N MET A 159 4.08 -20.93 -12.79
CA MET A 159 4.10 -19.56 -12.25
C MET A 159 4.86 -18.58 -13.15
N GLU A 160 5.93 -19.02 -13.82
CA GLU A 160 6.63 -18.23 -14.85
C GLU A 160 5.71 -17.96 -16.06
N ALA A 161 4.95 -18.97 -16.51
CA ALA A 161 4.00 -18.81 -17.59
C ALA A 161 2.80 -17.92 -17.20
N TRP A 162 2.32 -18.03 -15.95
CA TRP A 162 1.31 -17.13 -15.38
C TRP A 162 1.81 -15.69 -15.36
N GLU A 163 3.04 -15.46 -14.90
CA GLU A 163 3.66 -14.14 -14.85
C GLU A 163 3.79 -13.54 -16.25
N ALA A 164 4.30 -14.32 -17.20
CA ALA A 164 4.37 -13.88 -18.59
C ALA A 164 2.98 -13.50 -19.13
N LEU A 165 1.95 -14.28 -18.84
CA LEU A 165 0.57 -14.06 -19.28
C LEU A 165 -0.01 -12.74 -18.73
N ILE A 166 0.13 -12.45 -17.43
CA ILE A 166 -0.43 -11.25 -16.81
C ILE A 166 0.29 -9.96 -17.24
N TYR A 167 1.59 -10.05 -17.54
CA TYR A 167 2.42 -8.96 -18.07
C TYR A 167 2.44 -8.94 -19.61
N SER A 168 1.32 -9.34 -20.23
CA SER A 168 1.17 -9.21 -21.68
C SER A 168 0.89 -7.76 -22.05
N TYR A 169 1.65 -7.19 -22.99
CA TYR A 169 1.51 -5.77 -23.32
C TYR A 169 0.28 -5.45 -24.18
N ASP A 170 -0.20 -6.42 -24.98
CA ASP A 170 -1.39 -6.31 -25.81
C ASP A 170 -2.17 -7.63 -25.87
N GLU A 171 -3.33 -7.61 -26.52
CA GLU A 171 -4.22 -8.77 -26.63
C GLU A 171 -3.60 -9.90 -27.47
N ALA A 172 -2.85 -9.56 -28.52
CA ALA A 172 -2.21 -10.55 -29.38
C ALA A 172 -1.17 -11.38 -28.60
N GLN A 173 -0.31 -10.69 -27.83
CA GLN A 173 0.64 -11.34 -26.95
C GLN A 173 -0.06 -12.13 -25.85
N TYR A 174 -1.16 -11.61 -25.28
CA TYR A 174 -1.93 -12.33 -24.28
C TYR A 174 -2.44 -13.67 -24.80
N TYR A 175 -3.10 -13.72 -25.96
CA TYR A 175 -3.63 -14.98 -26.49
C TYR A 175 -2.51 -15.96 -26.88
N MET A 176 -1.38 -15.47 -27.38
CA MET A 176 -0.20 -16.31 -27.61
C MET A 176 0.34 -16.92 -26.32
N LYS A 177 0.49 -16.12 -25.26
CA LYS A 177 0.98 -16.60 -23.96
C LYS A 177 -0.06 -17.45 -23.23
N LEU A 178 -1.36 -17.25 -23.49
CA LEU A 178 -2.43 -18.08 -22.97
C LEU A 178 -2.33 -19.50 -23.53
N ALA A 179 -2.10 -19.65 -24.83
CA ALA A 179 -1.88 -20.96 -25.45
C ALA A 179 -0.63 -21.67 -24.88
N ILE A 180 0.44 -20.92 -24.59
CA ILE A 180 1.63 -21.47 -23.91
C ILE A 180 1.29 -21.91 -22.49
N PHE A 181 0.58 -21.07 -21.73
CA PHE A 181 0.14 -21.38 -20.37
C PHE A 181 -0.74 -22.64 -20.33
N GLU A 182 -1.69 -22.75 -21.26
CA GLU A 182 -2.55 -23.93 -21.47
C GLU A 182 -1.74 -25.20 -21.76
N GLY A 183 -0.78 -25.11 -22.69
CA GLY A 183 0.11 -26.22 -23.01
C GLY A 183 0.93 -26.67 -21.79
N ILE A 184 1.42 -25.73 -20.99
CA ILE A 184 2.13 -26.05 -19.74
C ILE A 184 1.18 -26.68 -18.72
N CYS A 185 -0.07 -26.22 -18.66
CA CYS A 185 -1.08 -26.71 -17.72
C CYS A 185 -1.81 -28.01 -18.14
N SER A 186 -1.47 -28.61 -19.29
CA SER A 186 -2.20 -29.76 -19.87
C SER A 186 -2.43 -30.93 -18.92
N ASN A 187 -1.51 -31.18 -17.98
CA ASN A 187 -1.58 -32.28 -17.01
C ASN A 187 -1.98 -31.79 -15.60
N CYS A 188 -2.53 -30.59 -15.49
CA CYS A 188 -2.85 -29.90 -14.24
C CYS A 188 -4.27 -29.29 -14.31
N SER A 189 -5.24 -30.05 -14.80
CA SER A 189 -6.62 -29.58 -15.05
C SER A 189 -7.24 -28.88 -13.84
N ILE A 190 -7.14 -29.47 -12.64
CA ILE A 190 -7.69 -28.86 -11.40
C ILE A 190 -7.17 -27.44 -11.14
N PHE A 191 -5.89 -27.21 -11.42
CA PHE A 191 -5.29 -25.88 -11.30
C PHE A 191 -5.74 -24.96 -12.43
N TYR A 192 -5.67 -25.46 -13.67
CA TYR A 192 -6.07 -24.70 -14.85
C TYR A 192 -7.53 -24.28 -14.79
N ASP A 193 -8.46 -25.19 -14.53
CA ASP A 193 -9.90 -24.94 -14.42
C ASP A 193 -10.16 -23.87 -13.36
N TYR A 194 -9.48 -23.96 -12.20
CA TYR A 194 -9.55 -22.90 -11.20
C TYR A 194 -9.07 -21.55 -11.73
N VAL A 195 -7.90 -21.50 -12.36
CA VAL A 195 -7.35 -20.22 -12.88
C VAL A 195 -8.25 -19.65 -13.98
N HIS A 196 -8.66 -20.50 -14.90
CA HIS A 196 -9.44 -20.15 -16.07
C HIS A 196 -10.84 -19.67 -15.69
N GLU A 197 -11.59 -20.47 -14.90
CA GLU A 197 -12.96 -20.16 -14.52
C GLU A 197 -13.06 -19.04 -13.47
N GLN A 198 -12.10 -18.94 -12.55
CA GLN A 198 -12.19 -17.99 -11.44
C GLN A 198 -11.52 -16.64 -11.71
N TRP A 199 -10.58 -16.58 -12.64
CA TRP A 199 -9.79 -15.35 -12.87
C TRP A 199 -9.77 -14.93 -14.33
N LEU A 200 -9.41 -15.82 -15.26
CA LEU A 200 -9.23 -15.42 -16.65
C LEU A 200 -10.55 -15.09 -17.36
N ILE A 201 -11.54 -15.99 -17.31
CA ILE A 201 -12.86 -15.76 -17.92
C ILE A 201 -13.54 -14.50 -17.35
N PRO A 202 -13.74 -14.38 -16.02
CA PRO A 202 -14.56 -13.29 -15.50
C PRO A 202 -13.81 -11.96 -15.34
N HIS A 203 -12.47 -11.98 -15.26
CA HIS A 203 -11.72 -10.85 -14.70
C HIS A 203 -10.42 -10.46 -15.41
N LYS A 204 -9.98 -11.12 -16.50
CA LYS A 204 -8.68 -10.81 -17.15
C LYS A 204 -8.48 -9.31 -17.44
N GLU A 205 -9.53 -8.62 -17.85
CA GLU A 205 -9.51 -7.20 -18.21
C GLU A 205 -9.23 -6.29 -17.00
N ARG A 206 -9.41 -6.80 -15.78
CA ARG A 206 -9.25 -6.05 -14.52
C ARG A 206 -7.86 -6.19 -13.90
N PHE A 207 -6.97 -7.04 -14.42
CA PHE A 207 -5.63 -7.24 -13.84
C PHE A 207 -4.51 -7.59 -14.82
N VAL A 208 -4.81 -7.89 -16.09
CA VAL A 208 -3.79 -8.15 -17.12
C VAL A 208 -3.43 -6.85 -17.83
N GLU A 209 -2.13 -6.58 -17.97
CA GLU A 209 -1.60 -5.31 -18.48
C GLU A 209 -2.13 -4.92 -19.86
N ALA A 210 -2.43 -5.89 -20.73
CA ALA A 210 -2.99 -5.66 -22.05
C ALA A 210 -4.29 -4.82 -22.03
N TRP A 211 -5.05 -4.91 -20.93
CA TRP A 211 -6.27 -4.14 -20.69
C TRP A 211 -6.05 -3.05 -19.64
N THR A 212 -5.37 -3.34 -18.53
CA THR A 212 -5.21 -2.33 -17.46
C THR A 212 -4.37 -1.14 -17.91
N ASN A 213 -3.41 -1.34 -18.82
CA ASN A 213 -2.61 -0.23 -19.36
C ASN A 213 -3.40 0.69 -20.33
N ARG A 214 -4.69 0.44 -20.54
CA ARG A 214 -5.60 1.29 -21.32
C ARG A 214 -6.29 2.37 -20.49
N VAL A 215 -6.07 2.39 -19.17
CA VAL A 215 -6.72 3.34 -18.25
C VAL A 215 -5.69 4.09 -17.41
N MET A 216 -6.06 5.29 -16.95
CA MET A 216 -5.16 6.21 -16.24
C MET A 216 -5.05 5.89 -14.74
N HIS A 217 -4.42 4.76 -14.42
CA HIS A 217 -4.30 4.28 -13.04
C HIS A 217 -3.07 4.81 -12.27
N PHE A 218 -2.21 5.63 -12.88
CA PHE A 218 -0.99 6.21 -12.28
C PHE A 218 -0.10 5.19 -11.56
N GLY A 219 0.06 4.00 -12.15
CA GLY A 219 0.85 2.90 -11.57
C GLY A 219 0.17 2.14 -10.42
N ASN A 220 -1.05 2.49 -10.02
CA ASN A 220 -1.76 1.81 -8.93
C ASN A 220 -2.62 0.66 -9.46
N THR A 221 -2.08 -0.56 -9.41
CA THR A 221 -2.78 -1.81 -9.80
C THR A 221 -2.95 -2.77 -8.61
N THR A 222 -2.63 -2.33 -7.40
CA THR A 222 -2.68 -3.13 -6.17
C THR A 222 -3.29 -2.36 -5.00
N THR A 223 -3.81 -3.09 -4.01
CA THR A 223 -4.31 -2.58 -2.73
C THR A 223 -3.20 -2.36 -1.69
N GLN A 224 -1.92 -2.42 -2.08
CA GLN A 224 -0.80 -2.32 -1.11
C GLN A 224 -0.83 -1.03 -0.28
N ARG A 225 -1.24 0.10 -0.89
CA ARG A 225 -1.31 1.39 -0.19
C ARG A 225 -2.33 1.36 0.95
N VAL A 226 -3.51 0.78 0.71
CA VAL A 226 -4.56 0.67 1.75
C VAL A 226 -4.21 -0.40 2.77
N GLU A 227 -3.55 -1.49 2.38
CA GLU A 227 -3.01 -2.48 3.32
C GLU A 227 -1.92 -1.91 4.24
N SER A 228 -1.08 -1.00 3.72
CA SER A 228 -0.09 -0.27 4.51
C SER A 228 -0.75 0.70 5.49
N ALA A 229 -1.83 1.38 5.07
CA ALA A 229 -2.63 2.24 5.94
C ALA A 229 -3.29 1.42 7.07
N HIS A 230 -3.91 0.29 6.73
CA HIS A 230 -4.45 -0.68 7.68
C HIS A 230 -3.41 -1.13 8.71
N TRP A 231 -2.19 -1.45 8.25
CA TRP A 231 -1.11 -1.88 9.14
C TRP A 231 -0.69 -0.77 10.11
N SER A 232 -0.51 0.45 9.60
CA SER A 232 -0.17 1.62 10.41
C SER A 232 -1.24 1.90 11.46
N LEU A 233 -2.53 1.86 11.07
CA LEU A 233 -3.65 2.04 11.99
C LEU A 233 -3.65 0.98 13.09
N LYS A 234 -3.54 -0.30 12.71
CA LYS A 234 -3.54 -1.42 13.67
C LYS A 234 -2.36 -1.40 14.63
N ARG A 235 -1.22 -0.88 14.19
CA ARG A 235 -0.03 -0.69 15.04
C ARG A 235 -0.30 0.35 16.13
N ILE A 236 -0.97 1.44 15.79
CA ILE A 236 -1.30 2.51 16.74
C ILE A 236 -2.43 2.09 17.67
N LEU A 237 -3.44 1.38 17.16
CA LEU A 237 -4.54 0.84 17.98
C LEU A 237 -4.05 -0.17 19.03
N GLN A 238 -2.99 -0.93 18.75
CA GLN A 238 -2.39 -2.01 19.57
C GLN A 238 -3.30 -3.22 19.85
N ASP A 239 -4.55 -2.99 20.20
CA ASP A 239 -5.57 -4.01 20.45
C ASP A 239 -6.91 -3.64 19.76
N SER A 240 -7.85 -4.59 19.76
CA SER A 240 -9.17 -4.43 19.14
C SER A 240 -10.30 -4.22 20.17
N ILE A 241 -9.97 -3.69 21.36
CA ILE A 241 -10.91 -3.49 22.47
C ILE A 241 -11.49 -2.07 22.48
N GLY A 242 -10.85 -1.14 21.75
CA GLY A 242 -11.36 0.21 21.55
C GLY A 242 -12.80 0.23 21.04
N ASP A 243 -13.58 1.20 21.51
CA ASP A 243 -14.87 1.52 20.90
C ASP A 243 -14.68 2.38 19.64
N ILE A 244 -15.77 2.66 18.92
CA ILE A 244 -15.69 3.42 17.65
C ILE A 244 -15.12 4.83 17.89
N CYS A 245 -15.36 5.43 19.07
CA CYS A 245 -14.87 6.77 19.39
C CYS A 245 -13.33 6.79 19.51
N SER A 246 -12.77 5.88 20.30
CA SER A 246 -11.31 5.72 20.46
C SER A 246 -10.59 5.42 19.13
N VAL A 247 -11.22 4.62 18.26
CA VAL A 247 -10.67 4.34 16.93
C VAL A 247 -10.73 5.58 16.04
N TRP A 248 -11.83 6.34 16.07
CA TRP A 248 -11.94 7.60 15.35
C TRP A 248 -10.90 8.62 15.81
N GLU A 249 -10.62 8.76 17.11
CA GLU A 249 -9.58 9.68 17.61
C GLU A 249 -8.19 9.30 17.08
N THR A 250 -7.91 8.00 17.03
CA THR A 250 -6.67 7.46 16.46
C THR A 250 -6.57 7.77 14.97
N ILE A 251 -7.63 7.51 14.22
CA ILE A 251 -7.72 7.80 12.78
C ILE A 251 -7.55 9.30 12.53
N ASN A 252 -8.24 10.15 13.30
CA ASN A 252 -8.13 11.60 13.19
C ASN A 252 -6.67 12.08 13.35
N SER A 253 -5.97 11.55 14.36
CA SER A 253 -4.55 11.87 14.60
C SER A 253 -3.66 11.43 13.43
N MET A 254 -3.92 10.25 12.86
CA MET A 254 -3.18 9.76 11.68
C MET A 254 -3.44 10.61 10.44
N ILE A 255 -4.69 11.01 10.19
CA ILE A 255 -5.07 11.85 9.06
C ILE A 255 -4.34 13.20 9.12
N VAL A 256 -4.29 13.83 10.31
CA VAL A 256 -3.59 15.12 10.49
C VAL A 256 -2.10 14.99 10.16
N LEU A 257 -1.43 13.92 10.62
CA LEU A 257 -0.03 13.68 10.29
C LEU A 257 0.17 13.46 8.80
N GLN A 258 -0.67 12.62 8.19
CA GLN A 258 -0.64 12.34 6.75
C GLN A 258 -0.84 13.61 5.93
N HIS A 259 -1.76 14.49 6.31
CA HIS A 259 -1.97 15.75 5.61
C HIS A 259 -0.73 16.65 5.66
N ASN A 260 -0.08 16.76 6.82
CA ASN A 260 1.16 17.52 6.95
C ASN A 260 2.28 16.97 6.05
N GLU A 261 2.42 15.65 5.96
CA GLU A 261 3.41 15.02 5.06
C GLU A 261 3.10 15.32 3.58
N ILE A 262 1.83 15.33 3.18
CA ILE A 262 1.43 15.65 1.81
C ILE A 262 1.75 17.12 1.50
N ILE A 263 1.44 18.06 2.40
CA ILE A 263 1.78 19.48 2.24
C ILE A 263 3.29 19.62 2.04
N ALA A 264 4.08 19.01 2.91
CA ALA A 264 5.54 19.03 2.80
C ALA A 264 6.03 18.42 1.47
N SER A 265 5.38 17.37 0.96
CA SER A 265 5.71 16.76 -0.34
C SER A 265 5.46 17.71 -1.52
N PHE A 266 4.38 18.50 -1.47
CA PHE A 266 4.06 19.50 -2.48
C PHE A 266 5.05 20.65 -2.45
N GLU A 267 5.32 21.21 -1.27
CA GLU A 267 6.32 22.27 -1.09
C GLU A 267 7.71 21.83 -1.55
N LYS A 268 8.11 20.61 -1.19
CA LYS A 268 9.37 20.02 -1.65
C LYS A 268 9.39 19.94 -3.17
N SER A 269 8.29 19.55 -3.81
CA SER A 269 8.19 19.48 -5.28
C SER A 269 8.33 20.85 -5.95
N ILE A 270 7.80 21.90 -5.33
CA ILE A 270 7.87 23.28 -5.83
C ILE A 270 9.27 23.88 -5.66
N ILE A 271 9.85 23.77 -4.46
CA ILE A 271 11.00 24.59 -4.04
C ILE A 271 12.35 23.94 -4.39
N GLN A 272 12.50 22.65 -4.15
CA GLN A 272 13.83 22.03 -4.21
C GLN A 272 14.26 21.82 -5.67
N LYS A 273 15.35 22.48 -6.07
CA LYS A 273 16.00 22.30 -7.37
C LYS A 273 16.75 20.97 -7.41
N VAL A 274 16.54 20.18 -8.45
CA VAL A 274 17.24 18.90 -8.67
C VAL A 274 18.15 19.05 -9.88
N HIS A 275 19.46 18.85 -9.69
CA HIS A 275 20.47 19.05 -10.74
C HIS A 275 20.21 18.19 -11.99
N ARG A 276 19.70 16.96 -11.80
CA ARG A 276 19.33 16.05 -12.90
C ARG A 276 18.31 16.66 -13.86
N TYR A 277 17.49 17.61 -13.40
CA TYR A 277 16.44 18.26 -14.19
C TYR A 277 16.82 19.68 -14.64
N SER A 278 18.09 20.06 -14.52
CA SER A 278 18.57 21.39 -14.92
C SER A 278 18.59 21.63 -16.43
N ASN A 279 18.51 20.57 -17.24
CA ASN A 279 18.57 20.69 -18.69
C ASN A 279 17.34 21.43 -19.27
N ARG A 280 17.46 21.90 -20.53
CA ARG A 280 16.40 22.67 -21.19
C ARG A 280 15.10 21.87 -21.40
N LEU A 281 15.19 20.55 -21.52
CA LEU A 281 14.03 19.70 -21.80
C LEU A 281 12.94 19.85 -20.72
N TYR A 282 13.35 19.90 -19.45
CA TYR A 282 12.44 20.01 -18.30
C TYR A 282 12.07 21.46 -17.93
N ALA A 283 12.55 22.47 -18.67
CA ALA A 283 12.51 23.86 -18.22
C ALA A 283 11.12 24.36 -17.83
N ASN A 284 10.08 23.98 -18.59
CA ASN A 284 8.69 24.35 -18.35
C ASN A 284 8.02 23.59 -17.19
N LEU A 285 8.57 22.44 -16.79
CA LEU A 285 7.95 21.54 -15.81
C LEU A 285 8.38 21.86 -14.37
N ARG A 286 9.60 22.40 -14.20
CA ARG A 286 10.20 22.64 -12.89
C ARG A 286 9.37 23.61 -12.05
N GLY A 287 9.01 23.20 -10.84
CA GLY A 287 8.27 24.02 -9.87
C GLY A 287 6.77 24.14 -10.17
N VAL A 288 6.29 23.53 -11.26
CA VAL A 288 4.89 23.56 -11.69
C VAL A 288 4.30 22.16 -11.74
N VAL A 289 5.09 21.17 -12.16
CA VAL A 289 4.73 19.76 -12.18
C VAL A 289 5.43 19.04 -11.03
N SER A 290 4.76 18.05 -10.45
CA SER A 290 5.33 17.24 -9.37
C SER A 290 6.66 16.59 -9.78
N LYS A 291 7.51 16.36 -8.79
CA LYS A 291 8.81 15.71 -9.02
C LYS A 291 8.66 14.28 -9.49
N ASN A 292 7.71 13.54 -8.92
CA ASN A 292 7.42 12.17 -9.33
C ASN A 292 7.09 12.09 -10.83
N ALA A 293 6.31 13.03 -11.36
CA ALA A 293 6.05 13.10 -12.80
C ALA A 293 7.34 13.30 -13.61
N ILE A 294 8.21 14.21 -13.16
CA ILE A 294 9.50 14.48 -13.81
C ILE A 294 10.42 13.25 -13.72
N ASP A 295 10.38 12.51 -12.62
CA ASP A 295 11.12 11.25 -12.44
C ASP A 295 10.65 10.18 -13.45
N HIS A 296 9.33 10.04 -13.66
CA HIS A 296 8.77 9.16 -14.71
C HIS A 296 9.18 9.60 -16.11
N ILE A 297 9.11 10.89 -16.41
CA ILE A 297 9.55 11.44 -17.70
C ILE A 297 11.05 11.19 -17.90
N ALA A 298 11.86 11.30 -16.84
CA ALA A 298 13.29 11.03 -16.92
C ALA A 298 13.58 9.54 -17.20
N ALA A 299 12.82 8.62 -16.61
CA ALA A 299 12.91 7.20 -16.94
C ALA A 299 12.56 6.92 -18.41
N GLU A 300 11.56 7.63 -18.96
CA GLU A 300 11.21 7.53 -20.38
C GLU A 300 12.24 8.21 -21.29
N TYR A 301 12.88 9.29 -20.84
CA TYR A 301 14.00 9.92 -21.55
C TYR A 301 15.17 8.93 -21.68
N ASP A 302 15.46 8.15 -20.65
CA ASP A 302 16.51 7.12 -20.69
C ASP A 302 16.21 6.00 -21.72
N ARG A 303 14.94 5.81 -22.10
CA ARG A 303 14.53 4.86 -23.17
C ARG A 303 14.69 5.43 -24.58
N VAL A 304 14.77 6.76 -24.75
CA VAL A 304 14.86 7.43 -26.07
C VAL A 304 16.02 6.90 -26.90
N LYS A 305 17.16 6.57 -26.27
CA LYS A 305 18.35 6.05 -26.97
C LYS A 305 18.12 4.73 -27.73
N TYR A 306 17.14 3.93 -27.30
CA TYR A 306 16.82 2.64 -27.92
C TYR A 306 15.53 2.70 -28.74
N VAL A 307 14.55 3.48 -28.29
CA VAL A 307 13.22 3.58 -28.93
C VAL A 307 13.19 4.59 -30.08
N GLY A 308 13.90 5.71 -29.94
CA GLY A 308 13.80 6.83 -30.88
C GLY A 308 12.36 7.35 -31.02
N ILE A 309 11.92 7.57 -32.26
CA ILE A 309 10.56 8.04 -32.59
C ILE A 309 9.57 6.91 -32.90
N ASP A 310 10.03 5.66 -32.81
CA ASP A 310 9.24 4.49 -33.17
C ASP A 310 8.16 4.21 -32.12
N GLN A 311 6.90 4.23 -32.56
CA GLN A 311 5.76 3.96 -31.68
C GLN A 311 5.60 2.48 -31.36
N THR A 312 5.99 1.56 -32.26
CA THR A 312 5.83 0.12 -32.02
C THR A 312 6.77 -0.36 -30.92
N GLU A 313 8.01 0.12 -30.93
CA GLU A 313 8.99 -0.15 -29.86
C GLU A 313 8.69 0.62 -28.57
N CYS A 314 8.02 1.78 -28.65
CA CYS A 314 7.73 2.59 -27.48
C CYS A 314 6.60 2.02 -26.61
N ARG A 315 5.55 1.46 -27.23
CA ARG A 315 4.27 1.03 -26.61
C ARG A 315 3.43 2.12 -25.96
N CYS A 316 3.95 3.33 -25.80
CA CYS A 316 3.26 4.51 -25.25
C CYS A 316 2.54 4.28 -23.90
N THR A 317 2.91 3.27 -23.12
CA THR A 317 2.18 2.87 -21.90
C THR A 317 2.03 4.00 -20.89
N ILE A 318 3.10 4.77 -20.65
CA ILE A 318 3.10 5.89 -19.69
C ILE A 318 2.11 7.01 -20.11
N ARG A 319 1.87 7.17 -21.41
CA ARG A 319 0.94 8.15 -21.96
C ARG A 319 -0.49 7.82 -21.55
N THR A 320 -0.85 6.55 -21.66
CA THR A 320 -2.20 6.08 -21.32
C THR A 320 -2.39 5.94 -19.81
N THR A 321 -1.38 5.41 -19.11
CA THR A 321 -1.50 5.06 -17.68
C THR A 321 -1.26 6.23 -16.74
N HIS A 322 -0.43 7.19 -17.12
CA HIS A 322 -0.06 8.33 -16.28
C HIS A 322 -0.37 9.68 -16.95
N GLY A 323 -0.72 9.73 -18.24
CA GLY A 323 -0.92 11.00 -18.93
C GLY A 323 0.38 11.81 -19.10
N LEU A 324 1.52 11.12 -19.17
CA LEU A 324 2.85 11.72 -19.33
C LEU A 324 3.44 11.39 -20.72
N PRO A 325 4.36 12.20 -21.26
CA PRO A 325 4.95 11.93 -22.57
C PRO A 325 5.77 10.62 -22.57
N CYS A 326 5.51 9.75 -23.56
CA CYS A 326 6.30 8.54 -23.80
C CYS A 326 7.72 8.86 -24.31
N ALA A 327 8.63 7.89 -24.26
CA ALA A 327 9.94 7.97 -24.92
C ALA A 327 9.84 8.46 -26.38
N CYS A 328 8.84 7.99 -27.14
CA CYS A 328 8.60 8.39 -28.52
C CYS A 328 8.24 9.87 -28.72
N GLU A 329 7.50 10.46 -27.79
CA GLU A 329 7.15 11.89 -27.77
C GLU A 329 8.35 12.71 -27.32
N ILE A 330 9.06 12.23 -26.29
CA ILE A 330 10.29 12.83 -25.77
C ILE A 330 11.36 12.92 -26.86
N ALA A 331 11.54 11.88 -27.68
CA ALA A 331 12.46 11.90 -28.80
C ALA A 331 12.19 13.07 -29.77
N ARG A 332 10.91 13.40 -30.02
CA ARG A 332 10.53 14.55 -30.86
C ARG A 332 10.85 15.90 -30.21
N TYR A 333 10.80 15.99 -28.87
CA TYR A 333 11.23 17.18 -28.13
C TYR A 333 12.76 17.30 -28.06
N SER A 334 13.50 16.20 -28.22
CA SER A 334 14.97 16.23 -28.28
C SER A 334 15.52 16.57 -29.66
N MET A 335 14.80 16.22 -30.73
CA MET A 335 15.19 16.52 -32.12
C MET A 335 15.09 18.01 -32.50
N ILE A 336 14.16 18.72 -31.89
CA ILE A 336 13.99 20.17 -32.03
C ILE A 336 14.35 20.74 -30.66
N PRO A 337 15.25 21.71 -30.49
CA PRO A 337 15.70 22.16 -29.17
C PRO A 337 14.60 22.93 -28.42
N ARG A 338 13.57 22.21 -27.95
CA ARG A 338 12.38 22.70 -27.28
C ARG A 338 12.18 21.96 -25.96
N SER A 339 11.62 22.67 -24.99
CA SER A 339 11.22 22.07 -23.72
C SER A 339 9.94 21.26 -23.90
N ILE A 340 9.71 20.27 -23.04
CA ILE A 340 8.43 19.57 -22.97
C ILE A 340 7.35 20.60 -22.63
N PRO A 341 6.28 20.72 -23.43
CA PRO A 341 5.24 21.69 -23.17
C PRO A 341 4.33 21.19 -22.03
N LEU A 342 3.75 22.12 -21.27
CA LEU A 342 2.92 21.78 -20.11
C LEU A 342 1.62 21.06 -20.50
N ASP A 343 1.07 21.33 -21.68
CA ASP A 343 -0.12 20.67 -22.23
C ASP A 343 0.11 19.18 -22.57
N ALA A 344 1.37 18.75 -22.68
CA ALA A 344 1.71 17.34 -22.81
C ALA A 344 1.65 16.58 -21.48
N ILE A 345 1.48 17.27 -20.35
CA ILE A 345 1.38 16.68 -19.01
C ILE A 345 -0.08 16.74 -18.55
N HIS A 346 -0.62 15.60 -18.12
CA HIS A 346 -1.96 15.58 -17.55
C HIS A 346 -2.05 16.49 -16.31
N GLY A 347 -3.11 17.32 -16.24
CA GLY A 347 -3.24 18.37 -15.22
C GLY A 347 -3.20 17.87 -13.77
N TRP A 348 -3.51 16.58 -13.55
CA TRP A 348 -3.37 15.91 -12.25
C TRP A 348 -1.96 16.06 -11.66
N TRP A 349 -0.90 15.95 -12.47
CA TRP A 349 0.50 16.05 -12.02
C TRP A 349 0.93 17.48 -11.65
N SER A 350 0.16 18.49 -12.07
CA SER A 350 0.45 19.90 -11.77
C SER A 350 -0.26 20.38 -10.50
N LYS A 351 -1.12 19.56 -9.90
CA LYS A 351 -1.81 19.89 -8.64
C LYS A 351 -0.85 19.70 -7.47
N LEU A 352 -0.31 20.79 -6.94
CA LEU A 352 0.64 20.81 -5.81
C LEU A 352 0.11 21.65 -4.64
N THR A 353 -1.19 21.59 -4.38
CA THR A 353 -1.85 22.37 -3.31
C THR A 353 -2.97 21.59 -2.63
N PHE A 354 -3.17 21.91 -1.35
CA PHE A 354 -4.32 21.47 -0.55
C PHE A 354 -5.57 22.30 -0.80
N HIS A 355 -5.43 23.52 -1.31
CA HIS A 355 -6.54 24.46 -1.42
C HIS A 355 -7.12 24.43 -2.83
N VAL A 356 -8.46 24.47 -2.91
CA VAL A 356 -9.15 24.81 -4.15
C VAL A 356 -8.88 26.29 -4.42
N ASP A 357 -8.58 26.65 -5.67
CA ASP A 357 -8.44 28.06 -6.04
C ASP A 357 -9.70 28.82 -5.61
N ALA A 358 -9.50 29.87 -4.80
CA ALA A 358 -10.55 30.76 -4.29
C ALA A 358 -11.35 31.49 -5.40
N SER A 359 -11.00 31.26 -6.67
CA SER A 359 -11.71 31.74 -7.86
C SER A 359 -12.96 30.91 -8.20
N SER A 360 -13.11 29.72 -7.64
CA SER A 360 -14.37 28.99 -7.68
C SER A 360 -15.28 29.52 -6.56
N GLN A 361 -16.19 30.43 -6.91
CA GLN A 361 -17.28 30.80 -5.99
C GLN A 361 -17.99 29.50 -5.58
N PRO A 362 -18.11 29.19 -4.28
CA PRO A 362 -18.89 28.04 -3.86
C PRO A 362 -20.30 28.24 -4.42
N SER A 363 -20.78 27.30 -5.22
CA SER A 363 -22.15 27.29 -5.68
C SER A 363 -23.04 27.42 -4.44
N GLU A 364 -23.77 28.52 -4.34
CA GLU A 364 -24.61 28.80 -3.18
C GLU A 364 -25.68 27.71 -3.08
N LEU A 365 -25.45 26.73 -2.19
CA LEU A 365 -26.38 25.64 -1.96
C LEU A 365 -27.56 26.21 -1.16
N SER A 366 -28.69 26.41 -1.84
CA SER A 366 -29.94 26.80 -1.19
C SER A 366 -30.65 25.57 -0.64
N MET A 367 -31.05 25.60 0.63
CA MET A 367 -31.91 24.57 1.24
C MET A 367 -33.40 24.95 1.18
N LYS A 368 -33.75 26.08 0.57
CA LYS A 368 -35.10 26.64 0.68
C LYS A 368 -36.15 25.70 0.09
N HIS A 369 -35.85 25.13 -1.08
CA HIS A 369 -36.76 24.21 -1.77
C HIS A 369 -37.04 22.95 -0.94
N GLU A 370 -36.00 22.33 -0.38
CA GLU A 370 -36.09 21.12 0.43
C GLU A 370 -36.88 21.37 1.71
N ILE A 371 -36.66 22.53 2.36
CA ILE A 371 -37.42 22.95 3.54
C ILE A 371 -38.90 23.17 3.18
N ASP A 372 -39.20 23.86 2.07
CA ASP A 372 -40.58 24.09 1.64
C ASP A 372 -41.30 22.76 1.35
N VAL A 373 -40.63 21.79 0.71
CA VAL A 373 -41.15 20.44 0.49
C VAL A 373 -41.39 19.70 1.80
N LEU A 374 -40.48 19.81 2.77
CA LEU A 374 -40.62 19.19 4.09
C LEU A 374 -41.80 19.78 4.87
N VAL A 375 -41.98 21.10 4.85
CA VAL A 375 -43.11 21.79 5.49
C VAL A 375 -44.42 21.33 4.87
N LYS A 376 -44.52 21.32 3.53
CA LYS A 376 -45.72 20.84 2.82
C LYS A 376 -46.05 19.39 3.19
N LYS A 377 -45.04 18.51 3.15
CA LYS A 377 -45.20 17.11 3.53
C LYS A 377 -45.61 16.94 5.00
N PHE A 378 -45.09 17.79 5.90
CA PHE A 378 -45.48 17.77 7.30
C PHE A 378 -46.95 18.13 7.48
N GLU A 379 -47.47 19.11 6.74
CA GLU A 379 -48.86 19.50 6.86
C GLU A 379 -49.86 18.46 6.34
N GLU A 380 -49.48 17.70 5.32
CA GLU A 380 -50.29 16.64 4.70
C GLU A 380 -50.35 15.32 5.52
N LEU A 381 -49.50 15.15 6.54
CA LEU A 381 -49.45 13.93 7.36
C LEU A 381 -50.50 13.91 8.48
N ASP A 382 -50.89 12.70 8.89
CA ASP A 382 -51.68 12.46 10.09
C ASP A 382 -50.85 12.69 11.38
N VAL A 383 -51.51 12.72 12.55
CA VAL A 383 -50.82 13.01 13.83
C VAL A 383 -49.63 12.06 14.09
N PRO A 384 -49.76 10.73 13.92
CA PRO A 384 -48.61 9.81 14.00
C PRO A 384 -47.50 10.13 13.00
N GLY A 385 -47.83 10.41 11.74
CA GLY A 385 -46.86 10.81 10.71
C GLY A 385 -46.13 12.11 11.06
N LYS A 386 -46.84 13.12 11.57
CA LYS A 386 -46.26 14.38 12.06
C LYS A 386 -45.29 14.14 13.21
N ILE A 387 -45.66 13.31 14.20
CA ILE A 387 -44.77 12.95 15.32
C ILE A 387 -43.49 12.28 14.79
N SER A 388 -43.63 11.32 13.85
CA SER A 388 -42.49 10.62 13.25
C SER A 388 -41.57 11.57 12.50
N LEU A 389 -42.11 12.43 11.62
CA LEU A 389 -41.31 13.38 10.83
C LEU A 389 -40.62 14.42 11.72
N LYS A 390 -41.31 14.95 12.74
CA LYS A 390 -40.73 15.86 13.73
C LYS A 390 -39.58 15.21 14.49
N GLY A 391 -39.70 13.93 14.84
CA GLY A 391 -38.62 13.15 15.44
C GLY A 391 -37.36 13.11 14.56
N LYS A 392 -37.54 12.77 13.27
CA LYS A 392 -36.43 12.74 12.30
C LYS A 392 -35.76 14.10 12.11
N LEU A 393 -36.53 15.18 12.00
CA LEU A 393 -35.98 16.54 11.89
C LEU A 393 -35.23 16.95 13.15
N ARG A 394 -35.68 16.52 14.33
CA ARG A 394 -34.97 16.77 15.59
C ARG A 394 -33.62 16.05 15.63
N GLU A 395 -33.53 14.82 15.12
CA GLU A 395 -32.26 14.10 15.01
C GLU A 395 -31.27 14.81 14.08
N ILE A 396 -31.75 15.42 12.99
CA ILE A 396 -30.93 16.21 12.06
C ILE A 396 -30.46 17.52 12.71
N ALA A 397 -31.38 18.24 13.37
CA ALA A 397 -31.08 19.54 13.98
C ALA A 397 -30.25 19.43 15.27
N TYR A 398 -30.34 18.31 15.98
CA TYR A 398 -29.66 18.07 17.26
C TYR A 398 -29.03 16.67 17.32
N PRO A 399 -28.01 16.37 16.50
CA PRO A 399 -27.45 15.01 16.39
C PRO A 399 -26.80 14.53 17.70
N SER A 400 -26.28 15.45 18.50
CA SER A 400 -25.77 15.21 19.86
C SER A 400 -26.81 14.64 20.83
N THR A 401 -28.11 14.77 20.54
CA THR A 401 -29.19 14.22 21.37
C THR A 401 -29.61 12.79 20.98
N THR A 402 -28.88 12.15 20.06
CA THR A 402 -29.19 10.80 19.56
C THR A 402 -29.26 9.75 20.67
N SER A 403 -30.28 8.88 20.66
CA SER A 403 -30.35 7.68 21.52
C SER A 403 -29.53 6.51 20.98
N MET A 404 -28.85 6.68 19.84
CA MET A 404 -28.13 5.61 19.16
C MET A 404 -27.03 5.01 20.04
N PHE A 405 -26.95 3.69 20.07
CA PHE A 405 -25.91 2.94 20.76
C PHE A 405 -25.16 2.02 19.78
N PRO A 406 -23.90 1.68 20.07
CA PRO A 406 -23.11 0.81 19.19
C PRO A 406 -23.63 -0.64 19.24
N PRO A 407 -23.21 -1.54 18.33
CA PRO A 407 -23.77 -2.88 18.26
C PRO A 407 -23.78 -3.64 19.59
N VAL A 408 -24.91 -4.26 19.95
CA VAL A 408 -25.06 -5.01 21.22
C VAL A 408 -24.30 -6.33 21.14
N ALA A 409 -24.39 -6.98 19.97
CA ALA A 409 -23.69 -8.20 19.67
C ALA A 409 -22.48 -7.91 18.76
N LYS A 410 -21.47 -8.79 18.85
CA LYS A 410 -20.34 -8.74 17.92
C LYS A 410 -20.82 -9.11 16.51
N VAL A 411 -20.44 -8.29 15.54
CA VAL A 411 -20.74 -8.51 14.13
C VAL A 411 -20.11 -9.81 13.63
N LYS A 412 -20.85 -10.55 12.81
CA LYS A 412 -20.35 -11.72 12.09
C LYS A 412 -19.55 -11.24 10.88
N THR A 413 -18.25 -11.49 10.87
CA THR A 413 -17.35 -11.14 9.77
C THR A 413 -17.25 -12.30 8.77
N LYS A 414 -16.90 -12.01 7.51
CA LYS A 414 -16.59 -13.04 6.49
C LYS A 414 -15.27 -13.80 6.78
N GLY A 415 -14.57 -13.45 7.85
CA GLY A 415 -13.34 -14.11 8.29
C GLY A 415 -13.56 -15.59 8.70
N ALA A 416 -12.52 -16.40 8.55
CA ALA A 416 -12.61 -17.84 8.76
C ALA A 416 -12.91 -18.22 10.22
N PRO A 417 -13.87 -19.14 10.47
CA PRO A 417 -14.09 -19.67 11.81
C PRO A 417 -12.99 -20.65 12.22
N LYS A 418 -12.49 -20.52 13.46
CA LYS A 418 -11.56 -21.50 14.07
C LYS A 418 -12.23 -22.89 14.15
N LYS A 419 -11.71 -23.89 13.42
CA LYS A 419 -12.00 -25.30 13.71
C LYS A 419 -11.13 -25.79 14.87
N GLY A 420 -11.78 -26.32 15.91
CA GLY A 420 -11.20 -27.28 16.86
C GLY A 420 -10.14 -26.73 17.81
N LYS A 421 -10.59 -26.21 18.95
CA LYS A 421 -10.07 -26.59 20.29
C LYS A 421 -11.01 -26.03 21.36
N SER A 422 -11.69 -26.96 22.02
CA SER A 422 -12.37 -26.77 23.29
C SER A 422 -11.36 -26.34 24.35
N LYS A 423 -11.43 -25.08 24.77
CA LYS A 423 -11.23 -24.56 26.13
C LYS A 423 -11.39 -23.04 26.09
N VAL A 424 -12.37 -22.53 26.82
CA VAL A 424 -12.50 -21.11 27.15
C VAL A 424 -11.22 -20.66 27.83
N SER A 425 -10.45 -19.75 27.22
CA SER A 425 -9.43 -18.93 27.90
C SER A 425 -8.78 -17.92 26.93
N LYS A 426 -8.79 -16.64 27.35
CA LYS A 426 -8.33 -15.38 26.73
C LYS A 426 -9.24 -14.76 25.65
N ARG A 427 -9.84 -13.61 26.01
CA ARG A 427 -10.45 -12.65 25.08
C ARG A 427 -9.45 -12.36 23.96
N ASP A 428 -9.81 -12.65 22.72
CA ASP A 428 -9.01 -12.36 21.52
C ASP A 428 -8.95 -10.83 21.35
N LYS A 429 -7.92 -10.21 21.92
CA LYS A 429 -7.68 -8.75 21.95
C LYS A 429 -6.81 -8.28 20.77
N SER A 430 -6.33 -9.20 19.94
CA SER A 430 -5.32 -8.87 18.94
C SER A 430 -5.90 -7.99 17.82
N THR A 431 -5.09 -7.08 17.27
CA THR A 431 -5.31 -6.44 15.95
C THR A 431 -4.74 -7.24 14.80
N LYS A 432 -3.97 -8.31 15.07
CA LYS A 432 -3.36 -9.18 14.04
C LYS A 432 -4.47 -9.78 13.18
N ARG A 433 -4.35 -9.57 11.87
CA ARG A 433 -5.26 -10.11 10.83
C ARG A 433 -5.51 -11.59 11.09
N ASP A 434 -6.79 -12.00 11.12
CA ASP A 434 -7.11 -13.42 11.05
C ASP A 434 -6.80 -13.92 9.65
N PRO A 435 -6.08 -15.04 9.51
CA PRO A 435 -5.85 -15.64 8.21
C PRO A 435 -7.17 -15.97 7.51
N SER A 436 -7.22 -15.80 6.19
CA SER A 436 -8.40 -16.15 5.37
C SER A 436 -8.68 -17.66 5.44
N TRP A 437 -9.90 -18.10 5.07
CA TRP A 437 -10.30 -19.53 5.11
C TRP A 437 -9.32 -20.46 4.38
N TRP A 438 -8.67 -19.95 3.35
CA TRP A 438 -7.68 -20.68 2.56
C TRP A 438 -6.34 -20.84 3.28
N GLU A 439 -5.96 -19.90 4.14
CA GLU A 439 -4.78 -20.00 5.01
C GLU A 439 -5.00 -21.02 6.16
N TYR A 440 -6.25 -21.37 6.49
CA TYR A 440 -6.57 -22.50 7.37
C TYR A 440 -6.39 -23.86 6.68
N VAL A 441 -6.64 -23.95 5.38
CA VAL A 441 -6.41 -25.17 4.60
C VAL A 441 -4.90 -25.52 4.60
N ASP A 442 -4.04 -24.51 4.51
CA ASP A 442 -2.59 -24.62 4.70
C ASP A 442 -2.17 -25.08 6.11
N ALA A 443 -3.00 -24.88 7.14
CA ALA A 443 -2.72 -25.37 8.50
C ALA A 443 -3.11 -26.84 8.68
N SER A 444 -4.15 -27.32 7.98
CA SER A 444 -4.56 -28.74 8.02
C SER A 444 -3.66 -29.67 7.21
N VAL A 445 -2.98 -29.14 6.18
CA VAL A 445 -2.00 -29.91 5.38
C VAL A 445 -0.62 -29.99 6.08
N ARG A 446 -0.39 -29.24 7.17
CA ARG A 446 0.88 -29.27 7.94
C ARG A 446 1.08 -30.52 8.81
N CYS A 447 0.16 -31.48 8.81
CA CYS A 447 0.34 -32.77 9.49
C CYS A 447 0.74 -33.90 8.53
N SER A 448 1.62 -33.66 7.57
CA SER A 448 2.55 -34.66 7.02
C SER A 448 3.39 -34.03 5.91
N GLY A 449 4.71 -34.09 6.05
CA GLY A 449 5.63 -33.73 4.97
C GLY A 449 6.12 -32.29 5.00
N THR A 450 7.38 -32.17 5.41
CA THR A 450 8.31 -31.05 5.24
C THR A 450 8.01 -30.14 4.03
N ASN A 451 7.76 -28.85 4.29
CA ASN A 451 7.78 -27.82 3.26
C ASN A 451 8.21 -26.45 3.82
N ALA A 452 9.18 -25.84 3.12
CA ALA A 452 9.71 -24.51 3.33
C ALA A 452 8.94 -23.46 2.50
N CYS A 453 8.62 -22.35 3.16
CA CYS A 453 8.49 -20.97 2.64
C CYS A 453 8.39 -20.10 3.90
N SER A 454 9.51 -19.47 4.31
CA SER A 454 9.68 -18.81 5.61
C SER A 454 8.64 -17.73 5.92
N THR A 455 7.74 -18.05 6.84
CA THR A 455 7.54 -17.15 7.98
C THR A 455 8.82 -17.19 8.81
N ILE A 456 9.40 -16.04 9.17
CA ILE A 456 10.43 -15.98 10.21
C ILE A 456 9.74 -16.45 11.50
N ASP A 457 9.97 -17.71 11.87
CA ASP A 457 9.49 -18.29 13.11
C ASP A 457 10.30 -17.69 14.27
N ALA A 458 9.77 -17.70 15.50
CA ALA A 458 10.54 -17.24 16.66
C ALA A 458 11.83 -18.06 16.89
N ASN A 459 11.90 -19.26 16.30
CA ASN A 459 13.07 -20.13 16.27
C ASN A 459 14.09 -19.77 15.17
N ASP A 460 13.70 -18.93 14.20
CA ASP A 460 14.57 -18.49 13.09
C ASP A 460 15.28 -17.16 13.40
N ILE A 461 14.99 -16.56 14.56
CA ILE A 461 15.68 -15.38 15.09
C ILE A 461 16.56 -15.87 16.24
N ILE A 462 17.88 -15.77 16.05
CA ILE A 462 18.83 -16.14 17.10
C ILE A 462 19.39 -14.85 17.70
N ASP A 463 19.12 -14.67 18.98
CA ASP A 463 19.64 -13.55 19.76
C ASP A 463 21.15 -13.67 19.96
N VAL A 464 21.82 -12.55 20.17
CA VAL A 464 23.27 -12.45 20.44
C VAL A 464 23.52 -11.50 21.59
N GLY A 465 24.70 -11.58 22.22
CA GLY A 465 25.05 -10.69 23.34
C GLY A 465 24.77 -9.20 23.06
N ASP A 466 24.21 -8.51 24.05
CA ASP A 466 23.71 -7.13 24.00
C ASP A 466 24.73 -6.07 24.49
N ASP A 467 26.02 -6.38 24.42
CA ASP A 467 27.14 -5.57 24.91
C ASP A 467 27.56 -4.41 24.00
N GLY A 468 26.64 -3.92 23.15
CA GLY A 468 26.92 -2.91 22.12
C GLY A 468 27.65 -3.45 20.88
N ASN A 469 28.04 -4.74 20.87
CA ASN A 469 28.64 -5.39 19.69
C ASN A 469 27.66 -6.31 18.93
N CYS A 470 26.37 -6.30 19.28
CA CYS A 470 25.36 -7.22 18.76
C CYS A 470 25.33 -7.33 17.22
N GLY A 471 25.52 -6.23 16.49
CA GLY A 471 25.59 -6.27 15.02
C GLY A 471 26.75 -7.13 14.51
N TYR A 472 27.94 -6.95 15.08
CA TYR A 472 29.15 -7.68 14.69
C TYR A 472 29.13 -9.13 15.20
N ARG A 473 28.51 -9.37 16.36
CA ARG A 473 28.23 -10.71 16.90
C ARG A 473 27.29 -11.50 16.00
N ALA A 474 26.21 -10.88 15.52
CA ALA A 474 25.27 -11.50 14.59
C ALA A 474 25.97 -11.89 13.27
N VAL A 475 26.81 -10.99 12.72
CA VAL A 475 27.59 -11.26 11.51
C VAL A 475 28.59 -12.40 11.72
N ALA A 476 29.33 -12.41 12.83
CA ALA A 476 30.29 -13.48 13.16
C ALA A 476 29.61 -14.86 13.25
N ALA A 477 28.44 -14.91 13.89
CA ALA A 477 27.65 -16.12 14.00
C ALA A 477 27.11 -16.61 12.65
N LEU A 478 26.55 -15.72 11.82
CA LEU A 478 26.06 -16.04 10.46
C LEU A 478 27.18 -16.46 9.50
N LEU A 479 28.40 -15.98 9.75
CA LEU A 479 29.61 -16.43 9.04
C LEU A 479 30.12 -17.80 9.52
N GLY A 480 29.49 -18.41 10.53
CA GLY A 480 29.84 -19.74 11.04
C GLY A 480 31.06 -19.73 11.98
N MET A 481 31.48 -18.54 12.43
CA MET A 481 32.65 -18.36 13.31
C MET A 481 32.27 -18.37 14.80
N GLY A 482 30.97 -18.24 15.10
CA GLY A 482 30.45 -18.05 16.46
C GLY A 482 30.41 -16.58 16.89
N GLU A 483 29.43 -16.20 17.71
CA GLU A 483 29.20 -14.79 18.08
C GLU A 483 30.38 -14.12 18.79
N ASN A 484 31.24 -14.90 19.45
CA ASN A 484 32.42 -14.39 20.17
C ASN A 484 33.55 -13.93 19.24
N CYS A 485 33.46 -14.17 17.94
CA CYS A 485 34.40 -13.67 16.94
C CYS A 485 34.08 -12.24 16.45
N TRP A 486 33.22 -11.49 17.13
CA TRP A 486 32.85 -10.11 16.77
C TRP A 486 34.04 -9.16 16.63
N ALA A 487 35.08 -9.33 17.46
CA ALA A 487 36.30 -8.51 17.41
C ALA A 487 37.06 -8.70 16.10
N PHE A 488 37.11 -9.94 15.60
CA PHE A 488 37.67 -10.26 14.29
C PHE A 488 36.87 -9.61 13.16
N ILE A 489 35.53 -9.63 13.21
CA ILE A 489 34.69 -8.97 12.20
C ILE A 489 34.99 -7.47 12.13
N ARG A 490 35.09 -6.80 13.28
CA ARG A 490 35.41 -5.37 13.37
C ARG A 490 36.80 -5.08 12.79
N GLN A 491 37.80 -5.88 13.14
CA GLN A 491 39.14 -5.77 12.59
C GLN A 491 39.16 -5.91 11.06
N GLN A 492 38.43 -6.88 10.51
CA GLN A 492 38.34 -7.07 9.06
C GLN A 492 37.63 -5.90 8.36
N CYS A 493 36.60 -5.31 8.98
CA CYS A 493 35.93 -4.12 8.44
C CYS A 493 36.85 -2.89 8.44
N VAL A 494 37.70 -2.73 9.47
CA VAL A 494 38.72 -1.67 9.49
C VAL A 494 39.71 -1.85 8.34
N ILE A 495 40.20 -3.07 8.13
CA ILE A 495 41.12 -3.40 7.04
C ILE A 495 40.48 -3.07 5.68
N GLU A 496 39.23 -3.50 5.45
CA GLU A 496 38.46 -3.17 4.22
C GLU A 496 38.36 -1.66 3.97
N LEU A 497 37.97 -0.90 4.99
CA LEU A 497 37.83 0.55 4.91
C LEU A 497 39.17 1.26 4.66
N GLN A 498 40.27 0.74 5.20
CA GLN A 498 41.61 1.28 4.99
C GLN A 498 42.17 0.94 3.61
N GLU A 499 42.02 -0.32 3.16
CA GLU A 499 42.51 -0.81 1.87
C GLU A 499 41.79 -0.14 0.69
N PHE A 500 40.50 0.18 0.85
CA PHE A 500 39.65 0.70 -0.22
C PHE A 500 39.05 2.06 0.09
N MET A 501 39.78 2.87 0.88
CA MET A 501 39.36 4.17 1.38
C MET A 501 38.76 5.07 0.28
N SER A 502 39.40 5.18 -0.87
CA SER A 502 38.94 6.02 -2.00
C SER A 502 37.56 5.62 -2.55
N HIS A 503 37.19 4.34 -2.53
CA HIS A 503 35.87 3.89 -2.98
C HIS A 503 34.78 4.29 -1.98
N TYR A 504 35.06 4.12 -0.68
CA TYR A 504 34.12 4.48 0.38
C TYR A 504 34.00 5.99 0.57
N GLU A 505 35.03 6.76 0.24
CA GLU A 505 34.96 8.23 0.21
C GLU A 505 33.91 8.74 -0.76
N ILE A 506 33.90 8.18 -1.97
CA ILE A 506 32.92 8.52 -3.02
C ILE A 506 31.52 8.08 -2.57
N LEU A 507 31.40 6.89 -1.98
CA LEU A 507 30.12 6.31 -1.60
C LEU A 507 29.47 7.00 -0.39
N PHE A 508 30.27 7.39 0.61
CA PHE A 508 29.78 7.93 1.88
C PHE A 508 29.97 9.44 2.04
N GLY A 509 30.44 10.13 1.00
CA GLY A 509 30.44 11.60 0.95
C GLY A 509 31.66 12.29 1.56
N GLY A 510 32.82 11.61 1.62
CA GLY A 510 34.12 12.23 1.86
C GLY A 510 35.04 11.53 2.89
N GLU A 511 36.35 11.79 2.78
CA GLU A 511 37.44 11.20 3.58
C GLU A 511 37.25 11.34 5.09
N ASN A 512 36.86 12.52 5.57
CA ASN A 512 36.67 12.77 7.00
C ASN A 512 35.59 11.86 7.60
N TYR A 513 34.53 11.57 6.85
CA TYR A 513 33.46 10.70 7.29
C TYR A 513 33.93 9.24 7.36
N VAL A 514 34.68 8.77 6.36
CA VAL A 514 35.25 7.41 6.34
C VAL A 514 36.26 7.20 7.47
N ARG A 515 37.12 8.20 7.75
CA ARG A 515 38.06 8.15 8.88
C ARG A 515 37.34 8.08 10.23
N GLN A 516 36.24 8.84 10.39
CA GLN A 516 35.40 8.75 11.58
C GLN A 516 34.74 7.36 11.70
N LEU A 517 34.28 6.80 10.59
CA LEU A 517 33.72 5.45 10.55
C LEU A 517 34.76 4.40 10.97
N ILE A 518 36.00 4.47 10.45
CA ILE A 518 37.10 3.60 10.86
C ILE A 518 37.34 3.68 12.38
N HIS A 519 37.39 4.90 12.92
CA HIS A 519 37.56 5.11 14.37
C HIS A 519 36.41 4.48 15.18
N ASN A 520 35.17 4.60 14.72
CA ASN A 520 34.00 4.05 15.40
C ASN A 520 33.98 2.49 15.37
N VAL A 521 34.48 1.89 14.29
CA VAL A 521 34.58 0.43 14.12
C VAL A 521 35.76 -0.16 14.91
N TYR A 522 36.76 0.62 15.31
CA TYR A 522 37.87 0.18 16.15
C TYR A 522 37.51 0.25 17.64
N VAL A 523 37.39 -0.88 18.36
CA VAL A 523 37.19 -0.93 19.83
C VAL A 523 37.92 -2.14 20.42
N GLU A 524 38.59 -1.96 21.55
CA GLU A 524 39.35 -3.02 22.21
C GLU A 524 38.56 -3.83 23.24
N GLN A 525 37.50 -3.32 23.90
CA GLN A 525 36.69 -4.14 24.85
C GLN A 525 35.18 -3.81 24.93
N VAL A 526 34.77 -2.60 25.33
CA VAL A 526 33.33 -2.25 25.50
C VAL A 526 32.93 -1.17 24.51
N ALA A 527 31.92 -1.44 23.69
CA ALA A 527 31.42 -0.54 22.66
C ALA A 527 30.45 0.48 23.28
N SER A 528 30.77 1.78 23.15
CA SER A 528 29.81 2.85 23.43
C SER A 528 28.80 2.97 22.27
N LYS A 529 27.78 3.82 22.42
CA LYS A 529 26.77 4.03 21.36
C LYS A 529 27.40 4.51 20.04
N ASP A 530 28.49 5.25 20.11
CA ASP A 530 29.22 5.75 18.94
C ASP A 530 29.94 4.62 18.17
N ASN A 531 30.07 3.45 18.79
CA ASN A 531 30.72 2.27 18.24
C ASN A 531 29.71 1.22 17.71
N TRP A 532 28.41 1.49 17.82
CA TRP A 532 27.38 0.59 17.31
C TRP A 532 27.47 0.46 15.78
N MET A 533 27.01 -0.67 15.26
CA MET A 533 26.93 -0.88 13.82
C MET A 533 25.92 0.11 13.21
N THR A 534 26.38 0.93 12.26
CA THR A 534 25.54 1.88 11.52
C THR A 534 25.22 1.34 10.14
N LEU A 535 23.94 1.42 9.78
CA LEU A 535 23.46 1.16 8.42
C LEU A 535 23.02 2.48 7.79
N PRO A 536 23.30 2.70 6.49
CA PRO A 536 23.69 1.69 5.50
C PRO A 536 25.18 1.36 5.37
N GLU A 537 26.07 2.13 5.98
CA GLU A 537 27.52 2.12 5.69
C GLU A 537 28.14 0.73 5.92
N MET A 538 27.93 0.16 7.11
CA MET A 538 28.52 -1.13 7.46
C MET A 538 27.96 -2.29 6.65
N GLY A 539 26.75 -2.15 6.08
CA GLY A 539 26.17 -3.14 5.19
C GLY A 539 27.04 -3.38 3.95
N TYR A 540 27.52 -2.30 3.32
CA TYR A 540 28.40 -2.37 2.14
C TYR A 540 29.81 -2.87 2.49
N VAL A 541 30.35 -2.43 3.64
CA VAL A 541 31.69 -2.85 4.11
C VAL A 541 31.72 -4.36 4.39
N ILE A 542 30.70 -4.88 5.09
CA ILE A 542 30.59 -6.30 5.43
C ILE A 542 30.36 -7.14 4.17
N ALA A 543 29.46 -6.70 3.28
CA ALA A 543 29.21 -7.41 2.02
C ALA A 543 30.49 -7.56 1.19
N SER A 544 31.25 -6.47 1.06
CA SER A 544 32.50 -6.44 0.28
C SER A 544 33.60 -7.27 0.93
N LYS A 545 33.88 -7.08 2.22
CA LYS A 545 34.99 -7.75 2.90
C LYS A 545 34.84 -9.27 2.96
N PHE A 546 33.61 -9.75 3.21
CA PHE A 546 33.35 -11.18 3.36
C PHE A 546 32.81 -11.83 2.10
N ASN A 547 32.66 -11.07 1.01
CA ASN A 547 32.08 -11.51 -0.26
C ASN A 547 30.73 -12.23 -0.05
N VAL A 548 29.85 -11.59 0.71
CA VAL A 548 28.51 -12.10 1.03
C VAL A 548 27.45 -11.09 0.63
N VAL A 549 26.23 -11.56 0.40
CA VAL A 549 25.06 -10.68 0.29
C VAL A 549 24.52 -10.44 1.70
N VAL A 550 24.46 -9.19 2.13
CA VAL A 550 23.92 -8.83 3.45
C VAL A 550 22.49 -8.34 3.28
N VAL A 551 21.54 -8.98 3.93
CA VAL A 551 20.16 -8.50 4.04
C VAL A 551 19.97 -7.93 5.43
N ALA A 552 19.76 -6.62 5.53
CA ALA A 552 19.43 -5.95 6.77
C ALA A 552 17.93 -5.67 6.85
N LEU A 553 17.30 -6.16 7.90
CA LEU A 553 15.89 -5.96 8.20
C LEU A 553 15.77 -4.95 9.35
N SER A 554 14.79 -4.05 9.28
CA SER A 554 14.42 -3.17 10.39
C SER A 554 12.92 -2.91 10.35
N LEU A 555 12.36 -2.29 11.39
CA LEU A 555 10.94 -1.94 11.44
C LEU A 555 10.51 -0.93 10.35
N ASN A 556 11.45 -0.15 9.82
CA ASN A 556 11.18 0.95 8.90
C ASN A 556 11.64 0.66 7.47
N GLN A 557 12.62 -0.23 7.27
CA GLN A 557 13.21 -0.52 5.96
C GLN A 557 13.84 -1.92 5.90
N SER A 558 13.87 -2.50 4.70
CA SER A 558 14.67 -3.67 4.36
C SER A 558 15.67 -3.25 3.27
N GLN A 559 16.95 -3.53 3.50
CA GLN A 559 18.04 -3.15 2.60
C GLN A 559 18.90 -4.37 2.31
N THR A 560 19.35 -4.50 1.07
CA THR A 560 20.25 -5.56 0.63
C THR A 560 21.53 -4.95 0.10
N TYR A 561 22.66 -5.41 0.60
CA TYR A 561 23.99 -4.92 0.26
C TYR A 561 24.73 -6.02 -0.49
N PHE A 562 25.27 -5.65 -1.65
CA PHE A 562 26.08 -6.51 -2.47
C PHE A 562 27.56 -6.15 -2.32
N PRO A 563 28.48 -7.12 -2.46
CA PRO A 563 29.91 -6.83 -2.53
C PRO A 563 30.22 -5.82 -3.64
N LEU A 564 31.05 -4.81 -3.34
CA LEU A 564 31.36 -3.75 -4.28
C LEU A 564 32.48 -4.10 -5.27
N GLN A 565 33.29 -5.11 -4.96
CA GLN A 565 34.56 -5.34 -5.64
C GLN A 565 34.76 -6.74 -6.21
N SER A 566 33.92 -7.70 -5.82
CA SER A 566 33.98 -9.04 -6.38
C SER A 566 33.12 -9.13 -7.65
N PRO A 567 33.59 -9.85 -8.68
CA PRO A 567 32.76 -10.13 -9.85
C PRO A 567 31.52 -10.93 -9.43
N PRO A 568 30.37 -10.72 -10.11
CA PRO A 568 29.18 -11.51 -9.83
C PRO A 568 29.49 -13.00 -10.01
N PRO A 569 29.17 -13.86 -9.03
CA PRO A 569 29.38 -15.29 -9.13
C PRO A 569 28.74 -15.89 -10.38
N THR A 570 29.38 -16.91 -10.94
CA THR A 570 28.92 -17.60 -12.15
C THR A 570 27.72 -18.52 -11.91
N CYS A 571 27.38 -18.82 -10.65
CA CYS A 571 26.20 -19.59 -10.27
C CYS A 571 25.52 -19.03 -9.01
N MET A 572 24.19 -19.15 -8.94
CA MET A 572 23.40 -18.73 -7.76
C MET A 572 23.73 -19.53 -6.49
N SER A 573 24.29 -20.74 -6.60
CA SER A 573 24.71 -21.56 -5.45
C SER A 573 25.93 -21.00 -4.72
N ASP A 574 26.66 -20.08 -5.36
CA ASP A 574 27.94 -19.58 -4.87
C ASP A 574 27.76 -18.29 -4.04
N HIS A 575 26.54 -17.74 -4.02
CA HIS A 575 26.17 -16.61 -3.19
C HIS A 575 25.87 -17.05 -1.76
N ARG A 576 26.74 -16.64 -0.83
CA ARG A 576 26.44 -16.72 0.60
C ARG A 576 25.63 -15.50 1.02
N VAL A 577 24.40 -15.73 1.51
CA VAL A 577 23.52 -14.69 2.05
C VAL A 577 23.53 -14.74 3.56
N ILE A 578 23.72 -13.59 4.22
CA ILE A 578 23.55 -13.45 5.66
C ILE A 578 22.45 -12.41 5.95
N VAL A 579 21.66 -12.65 6.98
CA VAL A 579 20.49 -11.82 7.28
C VAL A 579 20.54 -11.36 8.73
N ILE A 580 20.59 -10.05 8.92
CA ILE A 580 20.60 -9.40 10.23
C ILE A 580 19.31 -8.58 10.38
N ALA A 581 18.76 -8.52 11.60
CA ALA A 581 17.62 -7.66 11.89
C ALA A 581 17.94 -6.68 13.02
N PHE A 582 17.64 -5.40 12.80
CA PHE A 582 17.69 -4.36 13.82
C PHE A 582 16.34 -4.27 14.51
N VAL A 583 16.32 -4.62 15.79
CA VAL A 583 15.13 -4.73 16.64
C VAL A 583 15.20 -3.74 17.80
N ASN A 584 14.02 -3.31 18.28
CA ASN A 584 13.87 -2.39 19.42
C ASN A 584 14.66 -1.07 19.33
N ASN A 585 15.10 -0.67 18.12
CA ASN A 585 15.93 0.50 17.86
C ASN A 585 17.26 0.53 18.63
N CYS A 586 17.75 -0.61 19.13
CA CYS A 586 19.01 -0.67 19.87
C CYS A 586 19.77 -2.00 19.76
N HIS A 587 19.22 -3.02 19.08
CA HIS A 587 19.81 -4.36 19.11
C HIS A 587 19.76 -5.04 17.74
N PHE A 588 20.79 -5.84 17.42
CA PHE A 588 20.84 -6.63 16.20
C PHE A 588 20.76 -8.13 16.53
N VAL A 589 20.00 -8.87 15.73
CA VAL A 589 19.81 -10.32 15.88
C VAL A 589 20.11 -11.04 14.57
N GLN A 590 20.45 -12.32 14.66
CA GLN A 590 20.58 -13.20 13.49
C GLN A 590 19.20 -13.59 12.98
N VAL A 591 19.04 -13.67 11.66
CA VAL A 591 17.82 -14.17 11.03
C VAL A 591 18.18 -15.26 10.03
N TYR A 592 17.48 -16.39 10.10
CA TYR A 592 17.57 -17.45 9.09
C TYR A 592 16.31 -17.42 8.23
N LEU A 593 16.45 -16.94 6.99
CA LEU A 593 15.35 -16.97 6.02
C LEU A 593 15.27 -18.38 5.43
N LYS A 594 14.15 -19.09 5.68
CA LYS A 594 13.88 -20.44 5.13
C LYS A 594 13.46 -20.45 3.66
#